data_AF-A0A940S7C7-F1
#
_entry.id   AF-A0A940S7C7-F1
#
_cell.length_a   1.000
_cell.length_b   1.000
_cell.length_c   1.000
_cell.angle_alpha   90.00
_cell.angle_beta   90.00
_cell.angle_gamma   90.00
#
_symmetry.space_group_name_H-M   'P 1'
#
loop_
_entity.id
_entity.type
_entity.pdbx_description
1 polymer ?
#
loop_
_entity_poly.entity_id
_entity_poly.type
_entity_poly.pdbx_seq_one_letter_code
_entity_poly.pdbx_strand_id
1 'polypeptide(L)'
;MAGMIGTFDHPLFGVVKFRTKHDAWVRGDSITFIDGFDSNEITRVHVPQLKNVKNAHGGAIRFHKKAHAQLLKAFEDIERMGLLHHVRTFDGTENARLRRPTSGALSKLPSNHSFGTAIDLNAGDGSNGGTTAPIAPVFEALGFTWGAAFNDPMHFEVDEFVVNPRSVAGPLRAALPKVDFHATKQTVFNRGAPPDSFLAELVGWGRAAPDEIFAPNQLADIYSNVLGVLGPWQGLRHRRAVMLEVLRVLAGFESSWDWNAGVDTTNPTSVTPDTIEAGAWQVSANSMAFGQELKGLVLAKVGSLDGDDFQRAMKKDHPLAMEYVARLLRRTVNHHGPVKRHKIDSWLRRDAVAEFEALVS
;
A
#
# COMPACT_ATOMS: atom_id res chain seq x y z
N MET A 1 -26.84 -21.97 36.11
CA MET A 1 -26.15 -23.23 35.77
C MET A 1 -24.74 -22.88 35.32
N ALA A 2 -23.71 -23.60 35.77
CA ALA A 2 -22.32 -23.31 35.39
C ALA A 2 -22.06 -23.86 33.98
N GLY A 3 -21.46 -23.05 33.09
CA GLY A 3 -21.20 -23.46 31.71
C GLY A 3 -20.25 -24.66 31.58
N MET A 4 -20.16 -25.21 30.37
CA MET A 4 -19.32 -26.38 30.07
C MET A 4 -17.84 -26.09 30.32
N ILE A 5 -17.13 -27.06 30.89
CA ILE A 5 -15.68 -26.99 31.06
C ILE A 5 -15.00 -27.71 29.89
N GLY A 6 -14.08 -27.02 29.23
CA GLY A 6 -13.23 -27.55 28.18
C GLY A 6 -11.76 -27.52 28.56
N THR A 7 -10.98 -28.36 27.89
CA THR A 7 -9.51 -28.38 27.97
C THR A 7 -8.95 -28.25 26.56
N PHE A 8 -7.84 -27.52 26.41
CA PHE A 8 -7.14 -27.35 25.15
C PHE A 8 -5.64 -27.37 25.40
N ASP A 9 -4.89 -28.15 24.63
CA ASP A 9 -3.43 -28.10 24.64
C ASP A 9 -2.97 -27.07 23.60
N HIS A 10 -2.68 -25.85 24.06
CA HIS A 10 -2.31 -24.73 23.22
C HIS A 10 -0.80 -24.76 22.92
N PRO A 11 -0.36 -24.65 21.65
CA PRO A 11 1.07 -24.73 21.29
C PRO A 11 2.01 -23.82 22.12
N LEU A 12 1.59 -22.58 22.38
CA LEU A 12 2.35 -21.60 23.18
C LEU A 12 2.20 -21.69 24.71
N PHE A 13 1.11 -22.27 25.22
CA PHE A 13 0.73 -22.16 26.64
C PHE A 13 0.54 -23.52 27.33
N GLY A 14 0.66 -24.61 26.57
CA GLY A 14 0.35 -25.96 27.03
C GLY A 14 -1.13 -26.13 27.35
N VAL A 15 -1.41 -27.02 28.30
CA VAL A 15 -2.77 -27.38 28.68
C VAL A 15 -3.46 -26.23 29.43
N VAL A 16 -4.53 -25.70 28.84
CA VAL A 16 -5.41 -24.69 29.43
C VAL A 16 -6.80 -25.25 29.66
N LYS A 17 -7.48 -24.76 30.71
CA LYS A 17 -8.89 -25.05 30.95
C LYS A 17 -9.70 -23.78 30.87
N PHE A 18 -10.90 -23.91 30.30
CA PHE A 18 -11.82 -22.79 30.15
C PHE A 18 -13.26 -23.23 30.44
N ARG A 19 -14.09 -22.24 30.77
CA ARG A 19 -15.52 -22.39 30.95
C ARG A 19 -16.25 -21.61 29.87
N THR A 20 -17.22 -22.22 29.20
CA THR A 20 -18.11 -21.53 28.26
C THR A 20 -19.16 -20.71 29.01
N LYS A 21 -19.74 -19.70 28.35
CA LYS A 21 -20.84 -18.92 28.93
C LYS A 21 -22.10 -19.78 29.12
N HIS A 22 -22.40 -20.65 28.17
CA HIS A 22 -23.59 -21.50 28.20
C HIS A 22 -23.25 -22.92 28.68
N ASP A 23 -24.25 -23.61 29.20
CA ASP A 23 -24.22 -25.03 29.64
C ASP A 23 -24.37 -26.02 28.48
N ALA A 24 -24.42 -25.51 27.24
CA ALA A 24 -24.31 -26.28 26.01
C ALA A 24 -23.21 -25.69 25.11
N TRP A 25 -22.68 -26.50 24.21
CA TRP A 25 -21.70 -26.04 23.22
C TRP A 25 -22.37 -25.14 22.17
N VAL A 26 -22.12 -23.84 22.24
CA VAL A 26 -22.62 -22.85 21.29
C VAL A 26 -21.50 -22.43 20.33
N ARG A 27 -21.83 -22.25 19.05
CA ARG A 27 -20.85 -21.83 18.03
C ARG A 27 -20.26 -20.46 18.39
N GLY A 28 -18.95 -20.43 18.62
CA GLY A 28 -18.23 -19.21 18.97
C GLY A 28 -18.68 -18.59 20.29
N ASP A 29 -19.06 -19.45 21.25
CA ASP A 29 -19.45 -19.03 22.60
C ASP A 29 -18.33 -18.25 23.28
N SER A 30 -18.70 -17.33 24.16
CA SER A 30 -17.75 -16.65 25.04
C SER A 30 -17.15 -17.66 26.03
N ILE A 31 -15.88 -17.48 26.35
CA ILE A 31 -15.16 -18.33 27.30
C ILE A 31 -14.46 -17.52 28.39
N THR A 32 -14.16 -18.18 29.50
CA THR A 32 -13.30 -17.66 30.56
C THR A 32 -12.28 -18.73 30.91
N PHE A 33 -10.99 -18.40 30.86
CA PHE A 33 -9.94 -19.32 31.32
C PHE A 33 -10.00 -19.46 32.84
N ILE A 34 -9.86 -20.69 33.31
CA ILE A 34 -9.95 -21.05 34.73
C ILE A 34 -8.68 -21.77 35.23
N ASP A 35 -7.80 -22.18 34.31
CA ASP A 35 -6.54 -22.84 34.62
C ASP A 35 -5.59 -22.78 33.40
N GLY A 36 -4.28 -22.81 33.63
CA GLY A 36 -3.23 -22.89 32.59
C GLY A 36 -2.95 -21.63 31.77
N PHE A 37 -3.78 -20.58 31.87
CA PHE A 37 -3.55 -19.30 31.19
C PHE A 37 -4.05 -18.13 32.04
N ASP A 38 -3.22 -17.09 32.20
CA ASP A 38 -3.57 -15.87 32.91
C ASP A 38 -3.90 -14.75 31.92
N SER A 39 -5.19 -14.38 31.85
CA SER A 39 -5.67 -13.29 30.97
C SER A 39 -5.07 -11.92 31.32
N ASN A 40 -4.50 -11.74 32.51
CA ASN A 40 -3.80 -10.50 32.88
C ASN A 40 -2.46 -10.34 32.15
N GLU A 41 -1.94 -11.40 31.51
CA GLU A 41 -0.77 -11.29 30.63
C GLU A 41 -1.09 -10.63 29.28
N ILE A 42 -2.38 -10.44 28.96
CA ILE A 42 -2.83 -9.64 27.82
C ILE A 42 -2.89 -8.18 28.25
N THR A 43 -1.81 -7.45 27.96
CA THR A 43 -1.61 -6.07 28.40
C THR A 43 -1.60 -5.10 27.23
N ARG A 44 -1.71 -3.81 27.52
CA ARG A 44 -1.69 -2.77 26.51
C ARG A 44 -0.29 -2.60 25.93
N VAL A 45 -0.19 -2.52 24.62
CA VAL A 45 1.02 -2.14 23.86
C VAL A 45 0.67 -0.95 22.98
N HIS A 46 1.61 -0.01 22.86
CA HIS A 46 1.47 1.12 21.97
C HIS A 46 2.32 0.92 20.71
N VAL A 47 1.66 0.77 19.57
CA VAL A 47 2.26 0.58 18.24
C VAL A 47 2.13 1.92 17.49
N PRO A 48 3.20 2.74 17.40
CA PRO A 48 3.12 4.09 16.83
C PRO A 48 2.60 4.13 15.39
N GLN A 49 2.96 3.14 14.57
CA GLN A 49 2.57 3.01 13.17
C GLN A 49 1.05 2.89 12.98
N LEU A 50 0.34 2.45 14.02
CA LEU A 50 -1.11 2.30 14.01
C LEU A 50 -1.86 3.55 14.47
N LYS A 51 -1.18 4.66 14.77
CA LYS A 51 -1.79 5.88 15.33
C LYS A 51 -2.97 6.41 14.51
N ASN A 52 -2.86 6.38 13.18
CA ASN A 52 -3.88 6.89 12.26
C ASN A 52 -4.65 5.77 11.53
N VAL A 53 -4.43 4.51 11.91
CA VAL A 53 -5.14 3.37 11.30
C VAL A 53 -6.54 3.28 11.89
N LYS A 54 -7.54 3.15 11.03
CA LYS A 54 -8.94 3.03 11.43
C LYS A 54 -9.11 1.84 12.39
N ASN A 55 -9.88 2.04 13.46
CA ASN A 55 -10.16 1.06 14.53
C ASN A 55 -8.95 0.66 15.41
N ALA A 56 -7.76 1.22 15.19
CA ALA A 56 -6.57 0.85 15.98
C ALA A 56 -6.43 1.62 17.32
N HIS A 57 -7.44 2.39 17.72
CA HIS A 57 -7.47 3.15 18.99
C HIS A 57 -6.21 4.00 19.25
N GLY A 58 -5.75 4.74 18.22
CA GLY A 58 -4.52 5.53 18.32
C GLY A 58 -3.25 4.69 18.45
N GLY A 59 -3.29 3.43 17.97
CA GLY A 59 -2.21 2.45 18.07
C GLY A 59 -2.09 1.79 19.43
N ALA A 60 -3.07 1.98 20.33
CA ALA A 60 -3.05 1.42 21.66
C ALA A 60 -3.95 0.17 21.72
N ILE A 61 -3.33 -1.01 21.61
CA ILE A 61 -4.04 -2.29 21.48
C ILE A 61 -3.68 -3.22 22.64
N ARG A 62 -4.51 -4.24 22.88
CA ARG A 62 -4.24 -5.29 23.87
C ARG A 62 -3.58 -6.47 23.17
N PHE A 63 -2.47 -6.95 23.70
CA PHE A 63 -1.74 -8.08 23.13
C PHE A 63 -0.97 -8.81 24.23
N HIS A 64 -0.67 -10.09 24.03
CA HIS A 64 0.06 -10.88 25.00
C HIS A 64 1.45 -10.29 25.23
N LYS A 65 1.81 -10.00 26.49
CA LYS A 65 3.03 -9.27 26.86
C LYS A 65 4.32 -9.88 26.28
N LYS A 66 4.37 -11.22 26.17
CA LYS A 66 5.53 -11.94 25.61
C LYS A 66 5.79 -11.64 24.13
N ALA A 67 4.77 -11.22 23.37
CA ALA A 67 4.88 -10.93 21.95
C ALA A 67 4.92 -9.43 21.63
N HIS A 68 4.96 -8.55 22.63
CA HIS A 68 5.00 -7.10 22.41
C HIS A 68 6.20 -6.68 21.55
N ALA A 69 7.38 -7.21 21.84
CA ALA A 69 8.60 -6.86 21.11
C ALA A 69 8.52 -7.25 19.62
N GLN A 70 8.07 -8.47 19.30
CA GLN A 70 7.99 -8.93 17.91
C GLN A 70 6.88 -8.23 17.13
N LEU A 71 5.75 -7.93 17.78
CA LEU A 71 4.68 -7.12 17.19
C LEU A 71 5.18 -5.72 16.83
N LEU A 72 5.87 -5.05 17.76
CA LEU A 72 6.45 -3.73 17.51
C LEU A 72 7.47 -3.78 16.38
N LYS A 73 8.33 -4.81 16.36
CA LYS A 73 9.32 -4.97 15.30
C LYS A 73 8.67 -5.19 13.94
N ALA A 74 7.59 -5.97 13.85
CA ALA A 74 6.87 -6.21 12.61
C ALA A 74 6.36 -4.90 12.01
N PHE A 75 5.66 -4.07 12.79
CA PHE A 75 5.17 -2.78 12.30
C PHE A 75 6.30 -1.79 11.97
N GLU A 76 7.39 -1.77 12.74
CA GLU A 76 8.59 -0.99 12.42
C GLU A 76 9.19 -1.38 11.06
N ASP A 77 9.30 -2.69 10.79
CA ASP A 77 9.88 -3.17 9.54
C ASP A 77 8.93 -2.99 8.34
N ILE A 78 7.62 -3.14 8.54
CA ILE A 78 6.60 -2.79 7.54
C ILE A 78 6.74 -1.32 7.12
N GLU A 79 6.86 -0.41 8.09
CA GLU A 79 7.09 1.02 7.83
C GLU A 79 8.43 1.26 7.13
N ARG A 80 9.52 0.67 7.62
CA ARG A 80 10.86 0.78 7.02
C ARG A 80 10.89 0.29 5.58
N MET A 81 10.07 -0.72 5.25
CA MET A 81 9.91 -1.26 3.90
C MET A 81 9.04 -0.39 3.00
N GLY A 82 8.35 0.63 3.51
CA GLY A 82 7.41 1.47 2.77
C GLY A 82 6.02 0.83 2.60
N LEU A 83 5.75 -0.25 3.33
CA LEU A 83 4.56 -1.08 3.16
C LEU A 83 3.41 -0.69 4.09
N LEU A 84 3.57 0.34 4.94
CA LEU A 84 2.55 0.69 5.94
C LEU A 84 1.19 1.08 5.32
N HIS A 85 1.18 1.55 4.08
CA HIS A 85 -0.04 1.86 3.32
C HIS A 85 -0.93 0.63 3.05
N HIS A 86 -0.40 -0.58 3.21
CA HIS A 86 -1.17 -1.83 3.19
C HIS A 86 -2.02 -2.03 4.45
N VAL A 87 -1.75 -1.34 5.55
CA VAL A 87 -2.52 -1.45 6.81
C VAL A 87 -3.61 -0.37 6.85
N ARG A 88 -4.82 -0.73 6.43
CA ARG A 88 -5.95 0.21 6.26
C ARG A 88 -6.88 0.23 7.47
N THR A 89 -7.21 -0.95 7.99
CA THR A 89 -8.05 -1.12 9.19
C THR A 89 -7.43 -2.13 10.13
N PHE A 90 -7.73 -1.97 11.42
CA PHE A 90 -7.33 -2.88 12.48
C PHE A 90 -8.57 -3.48 13.14
N ASP A 91 -8.85 -4.75 12.90
CA ASP A 91 -10.18 -5.33 13.14
C ASP A 91 -10.27 -6.16 14.43
N GLY A 92 -9.16 -6.29 15.14
CA GLY A 92 -9.17 -6.79 16.51
C GLY A 92 -7.90 -7.50 16.91
N THR A 93 -7.80 -7.77 18.20
CA THR A 93 -6.69 -8.51 18.84
C THR A 93 -7.21 -9.55 19.80
N GLU A 94 -8.12 -9.12 20.67
CA GLU A 94 -8.59 -9.92 21.80
C GLU A 94 -10.09 -10.17 21.72
N ASN A 95 -10.48 -11.44 21.77
CA ASN A 95 -11.88 -11.85 21.88
C ASN A 95 -11.95 -13.24 22.51
N ALA A 96 -12.26 -13.33 23.81
CA ALA A 96 -12.34 -14.57 24.55
C ALA A 96 -13.56 -15.41 24.12
N ARG A 97 -13.37 -16.23 23.08
CA ARG A 97 -14.41 -17.09 22.50
C ARG A 97 -13.88 -18.39 21.91
N LEU A 98 -14.80 -19.31 21.64
CA LEU A 98 -14.55 -20.47 20.78
C LEU A 98 -14.32 -20.04 19.31
N ARG A 99 -13.57 -20.85 18.57
CA ARG A 99 -13.34 -20.66 17.13
C ARG A 99 -14.67 -20.66 16.37
N ARG A 100 -14.71 -19.94 15.26
CA ARG A 100 -15.85 -19.91 14.31
C ARG A 100 -15.36 -20.37 12.94
N PRO A 101 -15.25 -21.70 12.69
CA PRO A 101 -14.91 -22.20 11.37
C PRO A 101 -15.82 -21.59 10.30
N THR A 102 -15.23 -21.28 9.14
CA THR A 102 -15.93 -20.73 7.97
C THR A 102 -16.98 -21.70 7.42
N SER A 103 -16.79 -23.01 7.62
CA SER A 103 -17.79 -24.05 7.31
C SER A 103 -19.09 -23.95 8.10
N GLY A 104 -19.16 -23.06 9.10
CA GLY A 104 -20.31 -22.96 10.01
C GLY A 104 -20.33 -24.04 11.10
N ALA A 105 -19.40 -24.99 11.07
CA ALA A 105 -19.31 -26.06 12.06
C ALA A 105 -19.08 -25.53 13.48
N LEU A 106 -19.56 -26.28 14.47
CA LEU A 106 -19.25 -26.07 15.87
C LEU A 106 -17.77 -26.41 16.12
N SER A 107 -17.02 -25.49 16.72
CA SER A 107 -15.71 -25.78 17.29
C SER A 107 -15.78 -25.73 18.81
N LYS A 108 -15.10 -26.68 19.46
CA LYS A 108 -14.91 -26.72 20.92
C LYS A 108 -13.55 -26.15 21.33
N LEU A 109 -12.77 -25.64 20.38
CA LEU A 109 -11.44 -25.08 20.64
C LEU A 109 -11.52 -23.55 20.81
N PRO A 110 -10.82 -22.97 21.79
CA PRO A 110 -10.62 -21.53 21.89
C PRO A 110 -9.98 -20.93 20.63
N SER A 111 -10.40 -19.72 20.25
CA SER A 111 -9.73 -18.91 19.22
C SER A 111 -8.39 -18.37 19.73
N ASN A 112 -7.43 -18.14 18.83
CA ASN A 112 -6.14 -17.54 19.20
C ASN A 112 -6.29 -16.05 19.62
N HIS A 113 -7.35 -15.37 19.18
CA HIS A 113 -7.75 -14.08 19.77
C HIS A 113 -8.09 -14.17 21.26
N SER A 114 -8.48 -15.33 21.79
CA SER A 114 -8.75 -15.48 23.22
C SER A 114 -7.49 -15.35 24.08
N PHE A 115 -6.31 -15.56 23.48
CA PHE A 115 -5.02 -15.50 24.17
C PHE A 115 -4.30 -14.16 23.94
N GLY A 116 -4.90 -13.26 23.16
CA GLY A 116 -4.26 -11.99 22.78
C GLY A 116 -3.01 -12.17 21.92
N THR A 117 -2.93 -13.27 21.16
CA THR A 117 -1.77 -13.61 20.30
C THR A 117 -2.07 -13.49 18.81
N ALA A 118 -3.26 -13.01 18.44
CA ALA A 118 -3.68 -12.83 17.06
C ALA A 118 -4.14 -11.40 16.78
N ILE A 119 -3.96 -10.93 15.54
CA ILE A 119 -4.49 -9.67 15.03
C ILE A 119 -5.21 -9.91 13.70
N ASP A 120 -6.27 -9.13 13.48
CA ASP A 120 -6.93 -9.05 12.17
C ASP A 120 -6.67 -7.68 11.55
N LEU A 121 -6.24 -7.67 10.29
CA LEU A 121 -6.00 -6.47 9.50
C LEU A 121 -6.86 -6.48 8.24
N ASN A 122 -7.45 -5.33 7.90
CA ASN A 122 -8.23 -5.13 6.67
C ASN A 122 -9.42 -6.11 6.51
N ALA A 123 -10.03 -6.52 7.62
CA ALA A 123 -11.14 -7.46 7.56
C ALA A 123 -12.32 -6.85 6.78
N GLY A 124 -12.80 -7.59 5.77
CA GLY A 124 -13.93 -7.15 4.95
C GLY A 124 -13.61 -6.07 3.91
N ASP A 125 -12.34 -5.85 3.57
CA ASP A 125 -11.94 -4.89 2.53
C ASP A 125 -12.20 -5.35 1.08
N GLY A 126 -12.77 -6.55 0.91
CA GLY A 126 -13.10 -7.15 -0.38
C GLY A 126 -11.91 -7.73 -1.16
N SER A 127 -10.68 -7.64 -0.63
CA SER A 127 -9.47 -8.12 -1.30
C SER A 127 -9.14 -9.59 -1.03
N ASN A 128 -9.83 -10.22 -0.08
CA ASN A 128 -9.55 -11.57 0.40
C ASN A 128 -8.06 -11.78 0.73
N GLY A 129 -7.44 -10.81 1.43
CA GLY A 129 -6.03 -10.86 1.80
C GLY A 129 -5.06 -10.24 0.81
N GLY A 130 -5.52 -9.81 -0.37
CA GLY A 130 -4.65 -9.17 -1.35
C GLY A 130 -3.96 -7.90 -0.81
N THR A 131 -4.59 -7.20 0.13
CA THR A 131 -3.99 -6.02 0.77
C THR A 131 -2.99 -6.35 1.87
N THR A 132 -3.13 -7.47 2.57
CA THR A 132 -2.25 -7.91 3.66
C THR A 132 -1.12 -8.84 3.18
N ALA A 133 -1.27 -9.47 2.01
CA ALA A 133 -0.24 -10.34 1.44
C ALA A 133 1.16 -9.69 1.34
N PRO A 134 1.30 -8.39 0.95
CA PRO A 134 2.62 -7.76 0.86
C PRO A 134 3.34 -7.59 2.20
N ILE A 135 2.61 -7.54 3.32
CA ILE A 135 3.19 -7.41 4.67
C ILE A 135 3.36 -8.76 5.37
N ALA A 136 2.75 -9.83 4.85
CA ALA A 136 2.80 -11.15 5.47
C ALA A 136 4.23 -11.71 5.68
N PRO A 137 5.17 -11.57 4.72
CA PRO A 137 6.54 -12.05 4.93
C PRO A 137 7.26 -11.40 6.12
N VAL A 138 6.89 -10.17 6.48
CA VAL A 138 7.46 -9.48 7.66
C VAL A 138 6.97 -10.13 8.94
N PHE A 139 5.68 -10.43 9.03
CA PHE A 139 5.09 -11.14 10.16
C PHE A 139 5.68 -12.56 10.28
N GLU A 140 5.73 -13.30 9.17
CA GLU A 140 6.26 -14.67 9.14
C GLU A 140 7.73 -14.74 9.59
N ALA A 141 8.57 -13.83 9.11
CA ALA A 141 9.97 -13.75 9.52
C ALA A 141 10.16 -13.34 11.00
N LEU A 142 9.09 -12.91 11.69
CA LEU A 142 9.09 -12.50 13.09
C LEU A 142 8.22 -13.42 13.98
N GLY A 143 8.04 -14.68 13.55
CA GLY A 143 7.44 -15.74 14.38
C GLY A 143 5.91 -15.70 14.42
N PHE A 144 5.28 -15.10 13.41
CA PHE A 144 3.83 -15.19 13.20
C PHE A 144 3.50 -16.18 12.08
N THR A 145 2.32 -16.78 12.13
CA THR A 145 1.70 -17.45 10.99
C THR A 145 0.69 -16.50 10.34
N TRP A 146 0.70 -16.45 9.00
CA TRP A 146 -0.33 -15.77 8.24
C TRP A 146 -1.52 -16.69 7.93
N GLY A 147 -2.73 -16.24 8.22
CA GLY A 147 -3.95 -17.04 8.12
C GLY A 147 -4.40 -17.40 6.71
N ALA A 148 -3.75 -16.87 5.67
CA ALA A 148 -3.98 -17.37 4.30
C ALA A 148 -3.69 -18.88 4.19
N ALA A 149 -2.75 -19.41 4.98
CA ALA A 149 -2.47 -20.85 5.06
C ALA A 149 -3.68 -21.68 5.52
N PHE A 150 -4.66 -21.06 6.18
CA PHE A 150 -5.89 -21.70 6.68
C PHE A 150 -7.17 -20.93 6.31
N ASN A 151 -7.15 -20.23 5.16
CA ASN A 151 -8.30 -19.52 4.57
C ASN A 151 -8.90 -18.42 5.45
N ASP A 152 -8.03 -17.68 6.15
CA ASP A 152 -8.34 -16.52 7.00
C ASP A 152 -7.31 -15.40 6.76
N PRO A 153 -7.22 -14.81 5.55
CA PRO A 153 -6.03 -14.08 5.11
C PRO A 153 -5.90 -12.65 5.68
N MET A 154 -6.83 -12.20 6.50
CA MET A 154 -6.74 -11.00 7.35
C MET A 154 -6.00 -11.28 8.67
N HIS A 155 -5.89 -12.55 9.06
CA HIS A 155 -5.44 -12.99 10.38
C HIS A 155 -3.94 -13.22 10.42
N PHE A 156 -3.30 -12.73 11.48
CA PHE A 156 -1.91 -13.02 11.82
C PHE A 156 -1.83 -13.46 13.27
N GLU A 157 -1.21 -14.61 13.54
CA GLU A 157 -1.08 -15.14 14.91
C GLU A 157 0.34 -15.50 15.26
N VAL A 158 0.72 -15.29 16.52
CA VAL A 158 2.02 -15.72 17.03
C VAL A 158 2.08 -17.25 16.99
N ASP A 159 3.08 -17.77 16.27
CA ASP A 159 3.42 -19.20 16.24
C ASP A 159 4.51 -19.52 17.26
N GLU A 160 5.45 -18.59 17.44
CA GLU A 160 6.50 -18.67 18.46
C GLU A 160 6.80 -17.31 19.11
N PHE A 161 7.21 -17.33 20.38
CA PHE A 161 7.64 -16.11 21.08
C PHE A 161 9.09 -15.77 20.75
N VAL A 162 9.30 -14.63 20.11
CA VAL A 162 10.64 -14.12 19.77
C VAL A 162 11.09 -13.11 20.83
N VAL A 163 11.98 -13.54 21.72
CA VAL A 163 12.42 -12.76 22.91
C VAL A 163 13.25 -11.53 22.53
N ASN A 164 13.92 -11.53 21.36
CA ASN A 164 14.74 -10.42 20.87
C ASN A 164 14.65 -10.30 19.33
N PRO A 165 13.54 -9.79 18.79
CA PRO A 165 13.31 -9.75 17.35
C PRO A 165 14.27 -8.78 16.67
N ARG A 166 15.04 -9.28 15.70
CA ARG A 166 15.91 -8.46 14.85
C ARG A 166 15.12 -7.94 13.65
N SER A 167 15.57 -6.83 13.08
CA SER A 167 14.97 -6.32 11.85
C SER A 167 15.17 -7.31 10.70
N VAL A 168 14.08 -7.63 10.02
CA VAL A 168 13.99 -8.49 8.84
C VAL A 168 13.86 -7.67 7.55
N ALA A 169 13.66 -6.36 7.65
CA ALA A 169 13.47 -5.48 6.49
C ALA A 169 14.63 -5.53 5.48
N GLY A 170 15.89 -5.56 5.95
CA GLY A 170 17.07 -5.68 5.08
C GLY A 170 17.11 -7.01 4.33
N PRO A 171 17.10 -8.15 5.04
CA PRO A 171 17.03 -9.48 4.43
C PRO A 171 15.84 -9.65 3.47
N LEU A 172 14.63 -9.23 3.86
CA LEU A 172 13.45 -9.35 3.02
C LEU A 172 13.53 -8.48 1.77
N ARG A 173 14.05 -7.24 1.87
CA ARG A 173 14.31 -6.42 0.68
C ARG A 173 15.30 -7.06 -0.28
N ALA A 174 16.32 -7.74 0.23
CA ALA A 174 17.28 -8.47 -0.59
C ALA A 174 16.67 -9.73 -1.25
N ALA A 175 15.65 -10.33 -0.63
CA ALA A 175 14.95 -11.51 -1.12
C ALA A 175 13.76 -11.21 -2.05
N LEU A 176 13.23 -9.98 -2.03
CA LEU A 176 12.22 -9.56 -3.01
C LEU A 176 12.81 -9.64 -4.42
N PRO A 177 12.03 -10.09 -5.42
CA PRO A 177 12.49 -10.13 -6.80
C PRO A 177 12.93 -8.72 -7.20
N LYS A 178 14.24 -8.57 -7.40
CA LYS A 178 14.82 -7.32 -7.85
C LYS A 178 14.32 -7.09 -9.26
N VAL A 179 13.49 -6.07 -9.45
CA VAL A 179 13.18 -5.60 -10.80
C VAL A 179 14.46 -4.93 -11.29
N ASP A 180 15.26 -5.67 -12.04
CA ASP A 180 16.45 -5.10 -12.66
C ASP A 180 16.00 -4.20 -13.80
N PHE A 181 16.10 -2.89 -13.57
CA PHE A 181 15.85 -1.88 -14.57
C PHE A 181 17.10 -1.72 -15.43
N HIS A 182 16.98 -1.91 -16.73
CA HIS A 182 18.08 -1.75 -17.69
C HIS A 182 17.79 -0.60 -18.65
N ALA A 183 16.78 -0.74 -19.51
CA ALA A 183 16.49 0.25 -20.55
C ALA A 183 15.88 1.54 -19.96
N THR A 184 15.11 1.43 -18.89
CA THR A 184 14.49 2.56 -18.18
C THR A 184 15.49 3.35 -17.33
N LYS A 185 16.67 2.79 -17.03
CA LYS A 185 17.78 3.51 -16.34
C LYS A 185 18.56 4.46 -17.23
N GLN A 186 18.15 4.62 -18.49
CA GLN A 186 18.82 5.52 -19.39
C GLN A 186 18.66 6.98 -18.98
N THR A 187 19.72 7.74 -19.23
CA THR A 187 19.80 9.14 -18.83
C THR A 187 18.73 9.98 -19.51
N VAL A 188 18.14 10.91 -18.77
CA VAL A 188 17.19 11.88 -19.29
C VAL A 188 17.78 13.27 -19.12
N PHE A 189 18.14 13.90 -20.24
CA PHE A 189 18.74 15.23 -20.26
C PHE A 189 19.93 15.34 -19.29
N ASN A 190 20.38 16.55 -18.99
CA ASN A 190 21.45 16.80 -18.01
C ASN A 190 21.01 16.52 -16.55
N ARG A 191 20.09 15.57 -16.32
CA ARG A 191 19.50 15.22 -15.02
C ARG A 191 19.98 13.86 -14.49
N GLY A 192 20.58 13.03 -15.35
CA GLY A 192 21.06 11.69 -14.98
C GLY A 192 20.01 10.61 -15.23
N ALA A 193 20.04 9.54 -14.44
CA ALA A 193 19.17 8.37 -14.58
C ALA A 193 18.10 8.32 -13.48
N PRO A 194 16.89 7.80 -13.76
CA PRO A 194 15.85 7.68 -12.75
C PRO A 194 16.28 6.75 -11.60
N PRO A 195 15.96 7.08 -10.33
CA PRO A 195 16.18 6.16 -9.20
C PRO A 195 15.35 4.88 -9.33
N ASP A 196 15.87 3.75 -8.85
CA ASP A 196 15.15 2.47 -8.86
C ASP A 196 13.85 2.54 -8.06
N SER A 197 13.84 3.33 -6.97
CA SER A 197 12.64 3.56 -6.15
C SER A 197 11.53 4.25 -6.96
N PHE A 198 11.86 5.27 -7.74
CA PHE A 198 10.90 5.95 -8.60
C PHE A 198 10.35 4.99 -9.67
N LEU A 199 11.22 4.21 -10.32
CA LEU A 199 10.81 3.23 -11.34
C LEU A 199 9.93 2.12 -10.75
N ALA A 200 10.24 1.63 -9.55
CA ALA A 200 9.44 0.63 -8.87
C ALA A 200 8.03 1.14 -8.55
N GLU A 201 7.90 2.37 -8.05
CA GLU A 201 6.61 3.01 -7.81
C GLU A 201 5.82 3.23 -9.12
N LEU A 202 6.51 3.68 -10.17
CA LEU A 202 5.92 3.89 -11.49
C LEU A 202 5.38 2.59 -12.11
N VAL A 203 6.15 1.50 -12.02
CA VAL A 203 5.69 0.16 -12.45
C VAL A 203 4.55 -0.35 -11.57
N GLY A 204 4.64 -0.16 -10.25
CA GLY A 204 3.60 -0.55 -9.31
C GLY A 204 2.26 0.11 -9.62
N TRP A 205 2.26 1.44 -9.80
CA TRP A 205 1.10 2.17 -10.27
C TRP A 205 0.67 1.69 -11.67
N GLY A 206 1.63 1.56 -12.58
CA GLY A 206 1.40 1.12 -13.94
C GLY A 206 0.68 -0.22 -14.03
N ARG A 207 0.89 -1.16 -13.09
CA ARG A 207 0.15 -2.43 -12.99
C ARG A 207 -1.28 -2.25 -12.48
N ALA A 208 -1.46 -1.43 -11.44
CA ALA A 208 -2.74 -1.25 -10.75
C ALA A 208 -3.68 -0.24 -11.44
N ALA A 209 -3.16 0.62 -12.31
CA ALA A 209 -3.90 1.71 -12.93
C ALA A 209 -5.06 1.19 -13.81
N PRO A 210 -6.25 1.83 -13.75
CA PRO A 210 -7.39 1.47 -14.59
C PRO A 210 -7.09 1.55 -16.09
N ASP A 211 -7.61 0.58 -16.83
CA ASP A 211 -7.44 0.46 -18.27
C ASP A 211 -7.92 1.70 -19.06
N GLU A 212 -8.96 2.40 -18.57
CA GLU A 212 -9.50 3.57 -19.28
C GLU A 212 -8.51 4.73 -19.40
N ILE A 213 -7.49 4.82 -18.53
CA ILE A 213 -6.45 5.85 -18.60
C ILE A 213 -5.62 5.69 -19.88
N PHE A 214 -5.47 4.45 -20.35
CA PHE A 214 -4.62 4.10 -21.49
C PHE A 214 -5.42 3.84 -22.77
N ALA A 215 -6.75 3.67 -22.68
CA ALA A 215 -7.61 3.40 -23.83
C ALA A 215 -7.52 4.49 -24.92
N PRO A 216 -7.67 4.15 -26.21
CA PRO A 216 -7.80 5.15 -27.28
C PRO A 216 -8.93 6.14 -27.00
N ASN A 217 -8.75 7.39 -27.42
CA ASN A 217 -9.82 8.39 -27.42
C ASN A 217 -9.74 9.20 -28.74
N GLN A 218 -10.70 10.11 -28.95
CA GLN A 218 -10.76 10.96 -30.15
C GLN A 218 -9.98 12.29 -30.01
N LEU A 219 -9.32 12.51 -28.87
CA LEU A 219 -8.61 13.76 -28.60
C LEU A 219 -7.19 13.71 -29.14
N ALA A 220 -6.69 14.87 -29.58
CA ALA A 220 -5.26 15.06 -29.78
C ALA A 220 -4.59 15.16 -28.39
N ASP A 221 -4.10 14.03 -27.90
CA ASP A 221 -3.51 13.89 -26.58
C ASP A 221 -2.04 13.47 -26.64
N ILE A 222 -1.48 13.08 -25.49
CA ILE A 222 -0.09 12.63 -25.41
C ILE A 222 0.26 11.51 -26.40
N TYR A 223 -0.65 10.58 -26.69
CA TYR A 223 -0.35 9.52 -27.65
C TYR A 223 -0.21 10.11 -29.04
N SER A 224 -1.14 10.95 -29.47
CA SER A 224 -1.01 11.66 -30.75
C SER A 224 0.27 12.51 -30.81
N ASN A 225 0.67 13.11 -29.69
CA ASN A 225 1.86 13.94 -29.59
C ASN A 225 3.18 13.16 -29.76
N VAL A 226 3.28 11.94 -29.19
CA VAL A 226 4.49 11.10 -29.26
C VAL A 226 4.42 10.00 -30.33
N LEU A 227 3.39 10.03 -31.20
CA LEU A 227 3.14 9.00 -32.22
C LEU A 227 4.35 8.74 -33.12
N GLY A 228 5.04 9.80 -33.56
CA GLY A 228 6.21 9.69 -34.43
C GLY A 228 7.42 9.04 -33.74
N VAL A 229 7.46 9.05 -32.41
CA VAL A 229 8.62 8.57 -31.63
C VAL A 229 8.40 7.16 -31.11
N LEU A 230 7.22 6.88 -30.53
CA LEU A 230 6.92 5.63 -29.84
C LEU A 230 5.84 4.78 -30.52
N GLY A 231 5.10 5.32 -31.49
CA GLY A 231 4.10 4.57 -32.25
C GLY A 231 4.69 3.63 -33.30
N PRO A 232 3.91 2.82 -34.02
CA PRO A 232 2.45 2.70 -33.90
C PRO A 232 2.02 1.96 -32.61
N TRP A 233 0.75 2.13 -32.22
CA TRP A 233 0.21 1.50 -31.01
C TRP A 233 -0.15 0.04 -31.25
N GLN A 234 0.32 -0.85 -30.37
CA GLN A 234 0.13 -2.31 -30.52
C GLN A 234 -0.98 -2.88 -29.64
N GLY A 235 -1.65 -2.04 -28.85
CA GLY A 235 -2.71 -2.45 -27.93
C GLY A 235 -2.66 -1.67 -26.62
N LEU A 236 -3.50 -2.08 -25.68
CA LEU A 236 -3.64 -1.37 -24.40
C LEU A 236 -2.36 -1.47 -23.54
N ARG A 237 -1.73 -2.65 -23.51
CA ARG A 237 -0.45 -2.87 -22.81
C ARG A 237 0.65 -1.96 -23.33
N HIS A 238 0.80 -1.85 -24.65
CA HIS A 238 1.76 -0.95 -25.27
C HIS A 238 1.48 0.52 -24.94
N ARG A 239 0.21 0.94 -24.98
CA ARG A 239 -0.17 2.31 -24.61
C ARG A 239 0.14 2.60 -23.14
N ARG A 240 -0.14 1.66 -22.25
CA ARG A 240 0.24 1.71 -20.83
C ARG A 240 1.74 1.91 -20.66
N ALA A 241 2.56 1.09 -21.30
CA ALA A 241 4.02 1.23 -21.24
C ALA A 241 4.53 2.55 -21.85
N VAL A 242 3.92 3.03 -22.94
CA VAL A 242 4.20 4.35 -23.53
C VAL A 242 3.90 5.48 -22.53
N MET A 243 2.78 5.42 -21.81
CA MET A 243 2.48 6.42 -20.77
C MET A 243 3.54 6.40 -19.67
N LEU A 244 3.98 5.22 -19.21
CA LEU A 244 5.04 5.12 -18.21
C LEU A 244 6.36 5.71 -18.71
N GLU A 245 6.72 5.47 -19.96
CA GLU A 245 7.91 6.07 -20.56
C GLU A 245 7.82 7.60 -20.62
N VAL A 246 6.66 8.15 -21.00
CA VAL A 246 6.43 9.60 -20.96
C VAL A 246 6.56 10.13 -19.53
N LEU A 247 5.93 9.49 -18.54
CA LEU A 247 5.99 9.91 -17.14
C LEU A 247 7.42 9.84 -16.59
N ARG A 248 8.18 8.79 -16.92
CA ARG A 248 9.59 8.63 -16.55
C ARG A 248 10.43 9.78 -17.07
N VAL A 249 10.33 10.08 -18.36
CA VAL A 249 11.10 11.17 -18.99
C VAL A 249 10.66 12.53 -18.47
N LEU A 250 9.36 12.77 -18.37
CA LEU A 250 8.82 14.04 -17.92
C LEU A 250 9.26 14.36 -16.48
N ALA A 251 9.18 13.40 -15.56
CA ALA A 251 9.63 13.60 -14.18
C ALA A 251 11.12 13.96 -14.09
N GLY A 252 11.94 13.40 -14.99
CA GLY A 252 13.35 13.78 -15.13
C GLY A 252 13.50 15.25 -15.49
N PHE A 253 12.78 15.72 -16.51
CA PHE A 253 12.83 17.13 -16.95
C PHE A 253 12.40 18.10 -15.85
N GLU A 254 11.26 17.82 -15.21
CA GLU A 254 10.58 18.73 -14.30
C GLU A 254 11.28 18.81 -12.94
N SER A 255 11.71 17.68 -12.38
CA SER A 255 12.21 17.64 -10.99
C SER A 255 13.43 16.76 -10.75
N SER A 256 13.94 16.06 -11.78
CA SER A 256 14.89 14.96 -11.57
C SER A 256 14.31 13.86 -10.67
N TRP A 257 13.03 13.52 -10.90
CA TRP A 257 12.29 12.48 -10.16
C TRP A 257 12.09 12.78 -8.66
N ASP A 258 12.19 14.04 -8.26
CA ASP A 258 12.00 14.44 -6.86
C ASP A 258 10.52 14.66 -6.53
N TRP A 259 9.96 13.73 -5.76
CA TRP A 259 8.61 13.82 -5.23
C TRP A 259 8.36 15.04 -4.35
N ASN A 260 9.39 15.61 -3.73
CA ASN A 260 9.26 16.75 -2.82
C ASN A 260 9.47 18.10 -3.51
N ALA A 261 9.80 18.11 -4.81
CA ALA A 261 10.00 19.33 -5.57
C ALA A 261 8.80 20.27 -5.41
N GLY A 262 9.08 21.55 -5.16
CA GLY A 262 8.08 22.61 -4.99
C GLY A 262 8.49 23.85 -5.75
N VAL A 263 7.67 24.91 -5.62
CA VAL A 263 7.77 26.23 -6.26
C VAL A 263 9.02 26.42 -7.12
N ASP A 264 8.82 26.49 -8.44
CA ASP A 264 9.81 27.09 -9.32
C ASP A 264 9.96 28.57 -8.98
N THR A 265 10.98 28.91 -8.18
CA THR A 265 11.24 30.28 -7.73
C THR A 265 11.62 31.22 -8.87
N THR A 266 11.84 30.70 -10.07
CA THR A 266 12.16 31.48 -11.27
C THR A 266 10.92 31.82 -12.10
N ASN A 267 9.77 31.20 -11.81
CA ASN A 267 8.50 31.48 -12.48
C ASN A 267 7.72 32.58 -11.74
N PRO A 268 7.61 33.81 -12.29
CA PRO A 268 6.92 34.92 -11.62
C PRO A 268 5.41 34.69 -11.47
N THR A 269 4.83 33.67 -12.14
CA THR A 269 3.40 33.36 -12.04
C THR A 269 3.06 32.30 -10.97
N SER A 270 4.07 31.62 -10.41
CA SER A 270 3.92 30.55 -9.41
C SER A 270 3.89 31.12 -7.99
N VAL A 271 2.93 32.02 -7.74
CA VAL A 271 2.86 32.84 -6.53
C VAL A 271 1.62 32.57 -5.67
N THR A 272 0.67 31.76 -6.13
CA THR A 272 -0.52 31.39 -5.36
C THR A 272 -0.59 29.88 -5.15
N PRO A 273 -1.33 29.41 -4.13
CA PRO A 273 -1.56 27.98 -3.92
C PRO A 273 -2.04 27.22 -5.17
N ASP A 274 -2.80 27.89 -6.05
CA ASP A 274 -3.35 27.28 -7.25
C ASP A 274 -2.37 27.23 -8.43
N THR A 275 -1.37 28.12 -8.44
CA THR A 275 -0.39 28.23 -9.54
C THR A 275 0.97 27.65 -9.19
N ILE A 276 1.25 27.40 -7.91
CA ILE A 276 2.47 26.73 -7.50
C ILE A 276 2.47 25.27 -7.97
N GLU A 277 3.51 24.92 -8.71
CA GLU A 277 3.80 23.56 -9.13
C GLU A 277 4.36 22.71 -7.98
N ALA A 278 3.98 21.42 -7.94
CA ALA A 278 4.43 20.49 -6.92
C ALA A 278 4.67 19.07 -7.45
N GLY A 279 5.56 18.35 -6.78
CA GLY A 279 5.82 16.93 -7.00
C GLY A 279 6.75 16.65 -8.17
N ALA A 280 6.91 15.37 -8.49
CA ALA A 280 7.87 14.89 -9.48
C ALA A 280 7.62 15.46 -10.89
N TRP A 281 6.38 15.83 -11.22
CA TRP A 281 6.00 16.40 -12.52
C TRP A 281 5.75 17.91 -12.48
N GLN A 282 5.95 18.57 -11.34
CA GLN A 282 5.72 20.02 -11.19
C GLN A 282 4.34 20.44 -11.75
N VAL A 283 3.28 19.85 -11.19
CA VAL A 283 1.90 20.13 -11.61
C VAL A 283 1.20 21.06 -10.61
N SER A 284 0.36 21.97 -11.11
CA SER A 284 -0.34 22.98 -10.29
C SER A 284 -1.86 22.76 -10.27
N ALA A 285 -2.53 23.22 -9.21
CA ALA A 285 -3.95 22.94 -8.96
C ALA A 285 -4.89 23.53 -10.02
N ASN A 286 -4.53 24.67 -10.61
CA ASN A 286 -5.29 25.28 -11.71
C ASN A 286 -5.44 24.37 -12.95
N SER A 287 -4.59 23.35 -13.11
CA SER A 287 -4.73 22.34 -14.17
C SER A 287 -6.01 21.50 -14.05
N MET A 288 -6.66 21.49 -12.89
CA MET A 288 -7.97 20.86 -12.72
C MET A 288 -9.05 21.48 -13.63
N ALA A 289 -8.83 22.69 -14.15
CA ALA A 289 -9.72 23.32 -15.11
C ALA A 289 -9.80 22.59 -16.47
N PHE A 290 -8.83 21.72 -16.79
CA PHE A 290 -8.81 20.99 -18.07
C PHE A 290 -9.78 19.80 -18.14
N GLY A 291 -10.40 19.40 -17.02
CA GLY A 291 -11.36 18.30 -17.03
C GLY A 291 -12.08 18.10 -15.70
N GLN A 292 -13.39 17.84 -15.75
CA GLN A 292 -14.18 17.57 -14.55
C GLN A 292 -13.73 16.29 -13.84
N GLU A 293 -13.20 15.31 -14.58
CA GLU A 293 -12.63 14.10 -14.01
C GLU A 293 -11.36 14.35 -13.19
N LEU A 294 -10.57 15.37 -13.51
CA LEU A 294 -9.41 15.77 -12.72
C LEU A 294 -9.85 16.32 -11.37
N LYS A 295 -10.85 17.22 -11.37
CA LYS A 295 -11.50 17.70 -10.13
C LYS A 295 -12.10 16.56 -9.34
N GLY A 296 -12.81 15.65 -10.00
CA GLY A 296 -13.44 14.49 -9.37
C GLY A 296 -12.41 13.57 -8.70
N LEU A 297 -11.29 13.29 -9.38
CA LEU A 297 -10.20 12.49 -8.84
C LEU A 297 -9.59 13.14 -7.59
N VAL A 298 -9.26 14.43 -7.67
CA VAL A 298 -8.70 15.18 -6.55
C VAL A 298 -9.68 15.22 -5.38
N LEU A 299 -10.95 15.55 -5.61
CA LEU A 299 -11.95 15.56 -4.55
C LEU A 299 -12.12 14.19 -3.89
N ALA A 300 -12.11 13.11 -4.67
CA ALA A 300 -12.26 11.75 -4.15
C ALA A 300 -11.05 11.28 -3.31
N LYS A 301 -9.83 11.70 -3.67
CA LYS A 301 -8.59 11.25 -3.02
C LYS A 301 -8.11 12.18 -1.91
N VAL A 302 -8.29 13.48 -2.10
CA VAL A 302 -7.81 14.54 -1.21
C VAL A 302 -8.92 15.08 -0.31
N GLY A 303 -10.18 15.04 -0.75
CA GLY A 303 -11.33 15.60 -0.02
C GLY A 303 -11.47 17.12 -0.15
N SER A 304 -10.60 17.78 -0.92
CA SER A 304 -10.53 19.23 -1.08
C SER A 304 -10.04 19.57 -2.49
N LEU A 305 -10.44 20.73 -3.01
CA LEU A 305 -9.91 21.32 -4.26
C LEU A 305 -8.98 22.51 -4.00
N ASP A 306 -8.66 22.77 -2.73
CA ASP A 306 -7.72 23.81 -2.32
C ASP A 306 -6.31 23.55 -2.87
N GLY A 307 -5.64 24.61 -3.33
CA GLY A 307 -4.31 24.52 -3.92
C GLY A 307 -3.24 23.97 -2.98
N ASP A 308 -3.28 24.32 -1.69
CA ASP A 308 -2.30 23.83 -0.72
C ASP A 308 -2.52 22.35 -0.39
N ASP A 309 -3.78 21.93 -0.29
CA ASP A 309 -4.14 20.51 -0.17
C ASP A 309 -3.67 19.70 -1.39
N PHE A 310 -3.91 20.23 -2.59
CA PHE A 310 -3.47 19.62 -3.84
C PHE A 310 -1.95 19.46 -3.88
N GLN A 311 -1.19 20.51 -3.58
CA GLN A 311 0.28 20.47 -3.54
C GLN A 311 0.79 19.43 -2.54
N ARG A 312 0.22 19.39 -1.32
CA ARG A 312 0.58 18.37 -0.33
C ARG A 312 0.30 16.96 -0.83
N ALA A 313 -0.83 16.77 -1.51
CA ALA A 313 -1.21 15.48 -2.05
C ALA A 313 -0.26 15.02 -3.17
N MET A 314 0.10 15.89 -4.12
CA MET A 314 1.03 15.55 -5.21
C MET A 314 2.43 15.15 -4.73
N LYS A 315 2.84 15.58 -3.53
CA LYS A 315 4.13 15.20 -2.91
C LYS A 315 4.07 13.94 -2.05
N LYS A 316 2.88 13.55 -1.56
CA LYS A 316 2.71 12.47 -0.56
C LYS A 316 2.00 11.24 -1.10
N ASP A 317 1.02 11.42 -1.98
CA ASP A 317 0.25 10.36 -2.61
C ASP A 317 0.75 10.18 -4.05
N HIS A 318 1.84 9.43 -4.20
CA HIS A 318 2.48 9.22 -5.51
C HIS A 318 1.55 8.51 -6.52
N PRO A 319 0.74 7.50 -6.13
CA PRO A 319 -0.28 6.94 -7.02
C PRO A 319 -1.27 7.98 -7.55
N LEU A 320 -1.76 8.87 -6.69
CA LEU A 320 -2.61 9.99 -7.14
C LEU A 320 -1.85 10.91 -8.10
N ALA A 321 -0.61 11.29 -7.80
CA ALA A 321 0.18 12.17 -8.66
C ALA A 321 0.39 11.57 -10.07
N MET A 322 0.74 10.28 -10.14
CA MET A 322 0.89 9.55 -11.40
C MET A 322 -0.41 9.51 -12.19
N GLU A 323 -1.52 9.16 -11.54
CA GLU A 323 -2.83 9.09 -12.20
C GLU A 323 -3.29 10.46 -12.69
N TYR A 324 -3.12 11.50 -11.86
CA TYR A 324 -3.49 12.86 -12.19
C TYR A 324 -2.75 13.36 -13.44
N VAL A 325 -1.41 13.21 -13.46
CA VAL A 325 -0.58 13.64 -14.59
C VAL A 325 -0.89 12.83 -15.84
N ALA A 326 -1.07 11.51 -15.73
CA ALA A 326 -1.46 10.68 -16.86
C ALA A 326 -2.80 11.14 -17.48
N ARG A 327 -3.81 11.39 -16.64
CA ARG A 327 -5.12 11.89 -17.10
C ARG A 327 -5.04 13.30 -17.66
N LEU A 328 -4.24 14.18 -17.06
CA LEU A 328 -4.00 15.54 -17.58
C LEU A 328 -3.37 15.50 -18.97
N LEU A 329 -2.39 14.62 -19.18
CA LEU A 329 -1.77 14.37 -20.50
C LEU A 329 -2.75 13.78 -21.53
N ARG A 330 -3.84 13.13 -21.09
CA ARG A 330 -4.96 12.74 -21.97
C ARG A 330 -5.85 13.91 -22.40
N ARG A 331 -5.78 15.04 -21.70
CA ARG A 331 -6.58 16.25 -21.97
C ARG A 331 -5.80 17.34 -22.68
N THR A 332 -4.54 17.54 -22.28
CA THR A 332 -3.70 18.59 -22.81
C THR A 332 -2.23 18.24 -22.67
N VAL A 333 -1.48 18.47 -23.75
CA VAL A 333 -0.01 18.44 -23.73
C VAL A 333 0.59 19.82 -23.47
N ASN A 334 -0.25 20.86 -23.39
CA ASN A 334 0.19 22.25 -23.27
C ASN A 334 0.55 22.66 -21.84
N HIS A 335 0.16 21.87 -20.83
CA HIS A 335 0.46 22.18 -19.43
C HIS A 335 1.95 22.02 -19.13
N HIS A 336 2.55 20.91 -19.57
CA HIS A 336 3.96 20.64 -19.35
C HIS A 336 4.79 21.19 -20.51
N GLY A 337 5.61 22.21 -20.23
CA GLY A 337 6.47 22.86 -21.21
C GLY A 337 7.37 21.90 -22.02
N PRO A 338 8.02 20.91 -21.40
CA PRO A 338 8.82 19.90 -22.10
C PRO A 338 8.02 19.05 -23.09
N VAL A 339 6.78 18.68 -22.76
CA VAL A 339 5.89 17.91 -23.66
C VAL A 339 5.43 18.80 -24.81
N LYS A 340 4.86 19.97 -24.49
CA LYS A 340 4.36 20.93 -25.49
C LYS A 340 5.36 21.25 -26.59
N ARG A 341 6.64 21.38 -26.21
CA ARG A 341 7.73 21.79 -27.10
C ARG A 341 8.53 20.60 -27.64
N HIS A 342 8.04 19.36 -27.48
CA HIS A 342 8.70 18.14 -27.94
C HIS A 342 10.13 17.98 -27.42
N LYS A 343 10.44 18.54 -26.23
CA LYS A 343 11.76 18.41 -25.61
C LYS A 343 12.01 17.00 -25.07
N ILE A 344 10.94 16.28 -24.73
CA ILE A 344 11.03 14.91 -24.23
C ILE A 344 11.34 13.90 -25.34
N ASP A 345 10.99 14.20 -26.60
CA ASP A 345 11.00 13.26 -27.73
C ASP A 345 12.35 12.58 -27.95
N SER A 346 13.45 13.32 -27.82
CA SER A 346 14.81 12.76 -27.98
C SER A 346 15.26 11.84 -26.83
N TRP A 347 14.49 11.80 -25.74
CA TRP A 347 14.77 11.01 -24.54
C TRP A 347 13.79 9.86 -24.34
N LEU A 348 12.72 9.83 -25.13
CA LEU A 348 11.76 8.73 -25.17
C LEU A 348 12.37 7.54 -25.91
N ARG A 349 12.21 6.35 -25.36
CA ARG A 349 12.90 5.16 -25.85
C ARG A 349 12.01 3.94 -26.02
N ARG A 350 12.10 3.30 -27.19
CA ARG A 350 11.30 2.11 -27.53
C ARG A 350 11.71 0.87 -26.74
N ASP A 351 12.99 0.71 -26.42
CA ASP A 351 13.46 -0.36 -25.55
C ASP A 351 13.05 -0.14 -24.08
N ALA A 352 12.95 1.12 -23.63
CA ALA A 352 12.35 1.43 -22.33
C ALA A 352 10.84 1.12 -22.32
N VAL A 353 10.11 1.41 -23.40
CA VAL A 353 8.71 0.97 -23.57
C VAL A 353 8.62 -0.56 -23.51
N ALA A 354 9.46 -1.29 -24.24
CA ALA A 354 9.46 -2.75 -24.23
C ALA A 354 9.76 -3.33 -22.83
N GLU A 355 10.71 -2.73 -22.10
CA GLU A 355 10.97 -3.08 -20.70
C GLU A 355 9.74 -2.80 -19.83
N PHE A 356 9.11 -1.62 -19.94
CA PHE A 356 7.87 -1.34 -19.22
C PHE A 356 6.74 -2.31 -19.57
N GLU A 357 6.57 -2.70 -20.84
CA GLU A 357 5.56 -3.70 -21.25
C GLU A 357 5.77 -5.04 -20.56
N ALA A 358 7.02 -5.49 -20.42
CA ALA A 358 7.36 -6.71 -19.70
C ALA A 358 7.17 -6.56 -18.19
N LEU A 359 7.39 -5.36 -17.65
CA LEU A 359 7.25 -5.11 -16.22
C LEU A 359 5.80 -4.91 -15.78
N VAL A 360 4.89 -4.48 -16.64
CA VAL A 360 3.46 -4.30 -16.30
C VAL A 360 2.56 -5.45 -16.76
N SER A 361 3.15 -6.52 -17.30
CA SER A 361 2.44 -7.67 -17.85
C SER A 361 1.70 -8.49 -16.82
#